data_AF-A0A495BCZ9-F1
#
_entry.id   AF-A0A495BCZ9-F1
#
_cell.length_a   1.000
_cell.length_b   1.000
_cell.length_c   1.000
_cell.angle_alpha   90.00
_cell.angle_beta   90.00
_cell.angle_gamma   90.00
#
_symmetry.space_group_name_H-M   'P 1'
#
loop_
_entity.id
_entity.type
_entity.pdbx_description
1 polymer ?
#
loop_
_entity_poly.entity_id
_entity_poly.type
_entity_poly.pdbx_seq_one_letter_code
_entity_poly.pdbx_strand_id
1 'polypeptide(L)'
;MAEKYNIYLVNKSGSTRNFWLFLQPPEQMKADPGVFANSSACLSIINNAQGYNLFTVPVQYSVAAGASNEAVGLDVAITSNVPMLATLGKQYEADYVTCPPRQGPQLKEVGAGSSGLVDIVTNNFNKPSNEDHGWFANQSFGIQTAAGYIGMTWSPDPGVTRHIQPKFSFYVSTGDFDYNTLAQWTDVSTKAAEITLDKFSQFNCTVTLTETGDWTVTPGKPAVSVADDVVHALVNSHLSLCKAHENLLALTQSAPLQQLQLEGDPTFLDSVSSVVWQDNAVDGVVRSDMANTFLKGRLSVGSALMAGFTFFLLSGVRFNIKGSTQQGSFQCEFDYAGDRSAKAVQDLFQPGAPLEFHK
;
A
#
# COMPACT_ATOMS: atom_id res chain seq x y z
N MET A 1 15.70 2.52 -11.80
CA MET A 1 14.76 1.53 -11.24
C MET A 1 13.48 1.69 -12.04
N ALA A 2 12.95 0.64 -12.68
CA ALA A 2 11.76 0.77 -13.53
C ALA A 2 10.54 1.16 -12.68
N GLU A 3 9.72 2.10 -13.17
CA GLU A 3 8.45 2.45 -12.54
C GLU A 3 7.53 1.22 -12.47
N LYS A 4 6.84 1.07 -11.34
CA LYS A 4 5.93 -0.05 -11.07
C LYS A 4 4.51 0.45 -10.94
N TYR A 5 3.63 -0.07 -11.80
CA TYR A 5 2.20 0.26 -11.79
C TYR A 5 1.42 -0.88 -11.16
N ASN A 6 0.54 -0.58 -10.22
CA ASN A 6 -0.27 -1.57 -9.52
C ASN A 6 -1.72 -1.52 -10.00
N ILE A 7 -2.20 -2.67 -10.46
CA ILE A 7 -3.59 -2.88 -10.87
C ILE A 7 -4.23 -3.75 -9.79
N TYR A 8 -5.02 -3.15 -8.90
CA TYR A 8 -5.76 -3.87 -7.88
C TYR A 8 -7.00 -4.54 -8.48
N LEU A 9 -7.34 -5.71 -7.97
CA LEU A 9 -8.41 -6.56 -8.48
C LEU A 9 -9.43 -6.80 -7.36
N VAL A 10 -10.70 -6.53 -7.66
CA VAL A 10 -11.82 -6.76 -6.75
C VAL A 10 -12.83 -7.65 -7.46
N ASN A 11 -13.08 -8.82 -6.89
CA ASN A 11 -14.11 -9.73 -7.37
C ASN A 11 -15.38 -9.58 -6.53
N LYS A 12 -16.38 -8.86 -7.05
CA LYS A 12 -17.73 -8.83 -6.47
C LYS A 12 -18.70 -9.79 -7.15
N SER A 13 -18.25 -10.59 -8.11
CA SER A 13 -19.11 -11.58 -8.76
C SER A 13 -19.52 -12.68 -7.78
N GLY A 14 -20.55 -13.46 -8.13
CA GLY A 14 -21.08 -14.53 -7.27
C GLY A 14 -20.17 -15.76 -7.08
N SER A 15 -18.99 -15.81 -7.70
CA SER A 15 -18.09 -16.97 -7.63
C SER A 15 -16.62 -16.58 -7.71
N THR A 16 -15.73 -17.52 -7.41
CA THR A 16 -14.30 -17.38 -7.70
C THR A 16 -14.07 -17.16 -9.19
N ARG A 17 -13.15 -16.26 -9.54
CA ARG A 17 -12.77 -15.94 -10.91
C ARG A 17 -11.25 -15.88 -11.07
N ASN A 18 -10.77 -16.36 -12.21
CA ASN A 18 -9.39 -16.20 -12.63
C ASN A 18 -9.27 -14.91 -13.42
N PHE A 19 -8.57 -13.94 -12.87
CA PHE A 19 -8.26 -12.68 -13.53
C PHE A 19 -6.97 -12.84 -14.31
N TRP A 20 -6.98 -12.43 -15.57
CA TRP A 20 -5.83 -12.46 -16.45
C TRP A 20 -5.48 -11.05 -16.90
N LEU A 21 -4.19 -10.73 -16.93
CA LEU A 21 -3.68 -9.45 -17.42
C LEU A 21 -3.04 -9.62 -18.79
N PHE A 22 -3.53 -8.88 -19.78
CA PHE A 22 -2.96 -8.85 -21.12
C PHE A 22 -2.54 -7.43 -21.49
N LEU A 23 -1.44 -7.30 -22.24
CA LEU A 23 -0.98 -6.02 -22.78
C LEU A 23 -1.77 -5.68 -24.05
N GLN A 24 -2.45 -4.53 -24.11
CA GLN A 24 -3.20 -4.16 -25.31
C GLN A 24 -2.24 -4.04 -26.51
N PRO A 25 -2.59 -4.62 -27.69
CA PRO A 25 -1.76 -4.49 -28.88
C PRO A 25 -1.71 -3.03 -29.36
N PRO A 26 -0.56 -2.58 -29.90
CA PRO A 26 -0.47 -1.31 -30.62
C PRO A 26 -1.50 -1.22 -31.75
N GLU A 27 -1.93 -0.01 -32.12
CA GLU A 27 -2.95 0.17 -33.16
C GLU A 27 -2.57 -0.50 -34.48
N GLN A 28 -1.28 -0.48 -34.82
CA GLN A 28 -0.78 -1.07 -36.07
C GLN A 28 -0.99 -2.59 -36.11
N MET A 29 -1.19 -3.24 -34.96
CA MET A 29 -1.30 -4.70 -34.82
C MET A 29 -2.72 -5.16 -34.44
N LYS A 30 -3.63 -4.25 -34.08
CA LYS A 30 -5.01 -4.59 -33.68
C LYS A 30 -5.82 -5.28 -34.77
N ALA A 31 -5.57 -4.94 -36.03
CA ALA A 31 -6.31 -5.47 -37.18
C ALA A 31 -5.67 -6.73 -37.78
N ASP A 32 -4.52 -7.16 -37.26
CA ASP A 32 -3.77 -8.31 -37.79
C ASP A 32 -4.22 -9.60 -37.07
N PRO A 33 -4.99 -10.49 -37.74
CA PRO A 33 -5.48 -11.73 -37.12
C PRO A 33 -4.36 -12.74 -36.84
N GLY A 34 -3.15 -12.52 -37.37
CA GLY A 34 -1.98 -13.35 -37.10
C GLY A 34 -1.23 -12.97 -35.82
N VAL A 35 -1.71 -11.95 -35.10
CA VAL A 35 -1.15 -11.52 -33.82
C VAL A 35 -1.98 -12.09 -32.68
N PHE A 36 -1.32 -12.79 -31.77
CA PHE A 36 -1.95 -13.45 -30.63
C PHE A 36 -1.52 -12.82 -29.32
N ALA A 37 -2.42 -12.78 -28.35
CA ALA A 37 -2.15 -12.39 -26.98
C ALA A 37 -1.43 -13.52 -26.24
N ASN A 38 -0.46 -13.15 -25.39
CA ASN A 38 0.23 -14.08 -24.51
C ASN A 38 0.35 -13.45 -23.12
N SER A 39 -0.02 -14.21 -22.08
CA SER A 39 0.11 -13.77 -20.69
C SER A 39 0.54 -14.92 -19.79
N SER A 40 1.44 -14.60 -18.87
CA SER A 40 1.77 -15.44 -17.72
C SER A 40 1.15 -14.92 -16.41
N ALA A 41 0.37 -13.83 -16.46
CA ALA A 41 -0.15 -13.14 -15.29
C ALA A 41 -1.62 -13.51 -15.03
N CYS A 42 -1.81 -14.46 -14.12
CA CYS A 42 -3.12 -14.89 -13.64
C CYS A 42 -3.21 -14.84 -12.12
N LEU A 43 -4.36 -14.44 -11.58
CA LEU A 43 -4.66 -14.52 -10.17
C LEU A 43 -6.11 -14.98 -9.96
N SER A 44 -6.27 -16.08 -9.21
CA SER A 44 -7.59 -16.58 -8.82
C SER A 44 -8.06 -15.88 -7.54
N ILE A 45 -9.24 -15.27 -7.59
CA ILE A 45 -9.78 -14.46 -6.49
C ILE A 45 -11.19 -14.95 -6.16
N ILE A 46 -11.40 -15.38 -4.90
CA ILE A 46 -12.72 -15.74 -4.38
C ILE A 46 -13.65 -14.51 -4.36
N ASN A 47 -14.96 -14.74 -4.38
CA ASN A 47 -15.92 -13.64 -4.28
C ASN A 47 -15.76 -12.88 -2.96
N ASN A 48 -15.79 -11.55 -3.02
CA ASN A 48 -15.67 -10.64 -1.88
C ASN A 48 -14.44 -10.93 -0.99
N ALA A 49 -13.33 -11.35 -1.61
CA ALA A 49 -12.07 -11.61 -0.93
C ALA A 49 -11.65 -10.42 -0.06
N GLN A 50 -11.28 -10.72 1.19
CA GLN A 50 -10.74 -9.72 2.11
C GLN A 50 -9.24 -9.52 1.83
N GLY A 51 -8.81 -8.27 1.67
CA GLY A 51 -7.41 -7.91 1.40
C GLY A 51 -7.15 -7.41 -0.03
N TYR A 52 -5.89 -7.07 -0.29
CA TYR A 52 -5.47 -6.54 -1.59
C TYR A 52 -4.98 -7.66 -2.51
N ASN A 53 -5.63 -7.79 -3.65
CA ASN A 53 -5.19 -8.61 -4.77
C ASN A 53 -4.76 -7.66 -5.88
N LEU A 54 -3.57 -7.84 -6.47
CA LEU A 54 -3.09 -6.92 -7.49
C LEU A 54 -2.07 -7.55 -8.45
N PHE A 55 -2.00 -7.01 -9.66
CA PHE A 55 -0.87 -7.18 -10.57
C PHE A 55 0.08 -5.98 -10.45
N THR A 56 1.39 -6.24 -10.41
CA THR A 56 2.41 -5.19 -10.48
C THR A 56 3.13 -5.27 -11.82
N VAL A 57 3.00 -4.24 -12.63
CA VAL A 57 3.61 -4.15 -13.97
C VAL A 57 4.86 -3.27 -13.92
N PRO A 58 6.06 -3.81 -14.15
CA PRO A 58 7.25 -3.00 -14.38
C PRO A 58 7.25 -2.45 -15.80
N VAL A 59 7.58 -1.17 -16.00
CA VAL A 59 7.73 -0.61 -17.36
C VAL A 59 9.08 -1.03 -17.94
N GLN A 60 9.19 -2.27 -18.41
CA GLN A 60 10.37 -2.80 -19.10
C GLN A 60 9.94 -3.62 -20.31
N TYR A 61 10.12 -3.06 -21.50
CA TYR A 61 9.79 -3.75 -22.75
C TYR A 61 10.81 -4.85 -23.08
N SER A 62 10.36 -5.85 -23.82
CA SER A 62 11.12 -6.99 -24.29
C SER A 62 10.67 -7.38 -25.69
N VAL A 63 11.63 -7.78 -26.52
CA VAL A 63 11.43 -8.39 -27.84
C VAL A 63 12.02 -9.79 -27.84
N ALA A 64 11.44 -10.70 -28.61
CA ALA A 64 11.97 -12.04 -28.75
C ALA A 64 11.79 -12.56 -30.19
N ALA A 65 12.72 -13.43 -30.59
CA ALA A 65 12.64 -14.19 -31.83
C ALA A 65 12.76 -15.68 -31.48
N GLY A 66 11.85 -16.50 -31.99
CA GLY A 66 11.86 -17.93 -31.76
C GLY A 66 11.49 -18.76 -32.98
N ALA A 67 11.75 -20.07 -32.89
CA ALA A 67 11.31 -21.06 -33.86
C ALA A 67 11.02 -22.40 -33.16
N SER A 68 10.01 -23.13 -33.62
CA SER A 68 9.59 -24.41 -33.03
C SER A 68 9.06 -25.38 -34.07
N ASN A 69 8.95 -26.67 -33.72
CA ASN A 69 8.36 -27.69 -34.60
C ASN A 69 6.95 -28.16 -34.19
N GLU A 70 6.23 -27.39 -33.35
CA GLU A 70 4.87 -27.70 -32.84
C GLU A 70 4.54 -29.20 -32.85
N ALA A 71 5.25 -29.98 -32.03
CA ALA A 71 5.19 -31.44 -32.15
C ALA A 71 3.77 -31.96 -31.86
N VAL A 72 3.15 -32.57 -32.89
CA VAL A 72 1.91 -33.35 -32.78
C VAL A 72 2.25 -34.84 -33.00
N GLY A 73 1.92 -35.70 -32.04
CA GLY A 73 2.20 -37.16 -32.13
C GLY A 73 3.48 -37.61 -31.41
N LEU A 74 4.24 -38.54 -32.01
CA LEU A 74 5.46 -39.16 -31.43
C LEU A 74 6.76 -38.34 -31.64
N ASP A 75 6.68 -37.14 -32.23
CA ASP A 75 7.85 -36.26 -32.42
C ASP A 75 8.22 -35.53 -31.11
N VAL A 76 9.49 -35.14 -30.97
CA VAL A 76 9.96 -34.35 -29.83
C VAL A 76 9.68 -32.88 -30.09
N ALA A 77 9.02 -32.21 -29.14
CA ALA A 77 8.85 -30.76 -29.17
C ALA A 77 10.21 -30.06 -29.01
N ILE A 78 10.61 -29.32 -30.02
CA ILE A 78 11.82 -28.49 -30.09
C ILE A 78 11.35 -27.04 -30.17
N THR A 79 11.80 -26.23 -29.21
CA THR A 79 11.56 -24.79 -29.18
C THR A 79 12.89 -24.07 -28.94
N SER A 80 13.20 -23.09 -29.78
CA SER A 80 14.34 -22.18 -29.61
C SER A 80 13.81 -20.75 -29.53
N ASN A 81 14.17 -20.01 -28.49
CA ASN A 81 13.72 -18.62 -28.30
C ASN A 81 14.87 -17.76 -27.73
N VAL A 82 15.02 -16.54 -28.24
CA VAL A 82 16.05 -15.58 -27.82
C VAL A 82 15.37 -14.27 -27.41
N PRO A 83 15.03 -14.08 -26.12
CA PRO A 83 14.47 -12.82 -25.62
C PRO A 83 15.57 -11.77 -25.35
N MET A 84 15.24 -10.50 -25.54
CA MET A 84 16.10 -9.35 -25.30
C MET A 84 15.30 -8.16 -24.77
N LEU A 85 15.85 -7.43 -23.79
CA LEU A 85 15.25 -6.19 -23.32
C LEU A 85 15.23 -5.14 -24.45
N ALA A 86 14.06 -4.52 -24.64
CA ALA A 86 13.86 -3.54 -25.71
C ALA A 86 13.92 -2.11 -25.17
N THR A 87 14.54 -1.22 -25.94
CA THR A 87 14.58 0.22 -25.66
C THR A 87 13.90 0.99 -26.80
N LEU A 88 13.11 2.01 -26.45
CA LEU A 88 12.48 2.88 -27.45
C LEU A 88 13.53 3.64 -28.28
N GLY A 89 13.26 3.83 -29.57
CA GLY A 89 14.20 4.46 -30.49
C GLY A 89 15.34 3.54 -30.95
N LYS A 90 15.26 2.23 -30.68
CA LYS A 90 16.23 1.23 -31.10
C LYS A 90 15.66 0.28 -32.14
N GLN A 91 16.56 -0.26 -32.94
CA GLN A 91 16.27 -1.27 -33.95
C GLN A 91 16.94 -2.60 -33.57
N TYR A 92 16.19 -3.67 -33.75
CA TYR A 92 16.60 -5.05 -33.52
C TYR A 92 16.50 -5.84 -34.81
N GLU A 93 17.48 -6.69 -35.10
CA GLU A 93 17.48 -7.58 -36.26
C GLU A 93 17.26 -9.02 -35.78
N ALA A 94 16.22 -9.65 -36.32
CA ALA A 94 15.87 -11.04 -36.11
C ALA A 94 16.24 -11.86 -37.35
N ASP A 95 17.26 -12.71 -37.19
CA ASP A 95 17.85 -13.52 -38.25
C ASP A 95 17.31 -14.96 -38.18
N TYR A 96 16.44 -15.33 -39.13
CA TYR A 96 15.91 -16.68 -39.34
C TYR A 96 16.67 -17.41 -40.43
N VAL A 97 16.77 -18.74 -40.28
CA VAL A 97 17.42 -19.62 -41.27
C VAL A 97 16.38 -20.41 -42.04
N THR A 98 16.66 -20.70 -43.31
CA THR A 98 15.85 -21.62 -44.11
C THR A 98 16.22 -23.06 -43.75
N CYS A 99 15.25 -23.82 -43.26
CA CYS A 99 15.35 -25.24 -42.98
C CYS A 99 15.38 -26.04 -44.29
N PRO A 100 16.22 -27.10 -44.41
CA PRO A 100 17.14 -27.64 -43.40
C PRO A 100 18.54 -26.97 -43.36
N PRO A 101 19.23 -26.99 -42.19
CA PRO A 101 18.83 -27.64 -40.93
C PRO A 101 17.84 -26.81 -40.11
N ARG A 102 17.16 -27.45 -39.13
CA ARG A 102 16.37 -26.74 -38.11
C ARG A 102 17.34 -25.97 -37.20
N GLN A 103 17.42 -24.66 -37.39
CA GLN A 103 18.29 -23.77 -36.62
C GLN A 103 17.45 -22.69 -35.94
N GLY A 104 17.76 -22.44 -34.67
CA GLY A 104 17.14 -21.35 -33.90
C GLY A 104 17.53 -19.98 -34.47
N PRO A 105 16.64 -18.97 -34.36
CA PRO A 105 16.94 -17.63 -34.84
C PRO A 105 17.99 -16.93 -33.97
N GLN A 106 18.58 -15.86 -34.50
CA GLN A 106 19.40 -14.93 -33.73
C GLN A 106 18.67 -13.58 -33.59
N LEU A 107 18.91 -12.88 -32.48
CA LEU A 107 18.37 -11.56 -32.21
C LEU A 107 19.47 -10.65 -31.69
N LYS A 108 19.63 -9.46 -32.29
CA LYS A 108 20.64 -8.47 -31.91
C LYS A 108 20.10 -7.04 -32.04
N GLU A 109 20.54 -6.14 -31.16
CA GLU A 109 20.35 -4.69 -31.35
C GLU A 109 21.32 -4.20 -32.43
N VAL A 110 20.81 -3.53 -33.47
CA VAL A 110 21.61 -3.08 -34.62
C VAL A 110 21.83 -1.58 -34.69
N GLY A 111 21.18 -0.81 -33.80
CA GLY A 111 21.45 0.61 -33.63
C GLY A 111 20.22 1.46 -33.37
N ALA A 112 20.28 2.72 -33.82
CA ALA A 112 19.17 3.65 -33.74
C ALA A 112 18.06 3.25 -34.71
N GLY A 113 16.83 3.22 -34.20
CA GLY A 113 15.61 3.04 -34.98
C GLY A 113 14.76 4.31 -34.96
N SER A 114 13.49 4.12 -35.26
CA SER A 114 12.49 5.18 -35.28
C SER A 114 12.20 5.72 -33.88
N SER A 115 12.24 7.04 -33.71
CA SER A 115 12.03 7.68 -32.40
C SER A 115 10.69 7.30 -31.78
N GLY A 116 10.72 6.81 -30.53
CA GLY A 116 9.52 6.39 -29.80
C GLY A 116 8.95 5.04 -30.20
N LEU A 117 9.58 4.33 -31.15
CA LEU A 117 9.18 2.99 -31.60
C LEU A 117 10.22 1.94 -31.18
N VAL A 118 9.82 0.68 -31.27
CA VAL A 118 10.73 -0.46 -31.32
C VAL A 118 10.62 -1.05 -32.72
N ASP A 119 11.74 -1.06 -33.45
CA ASP A 119 11.78 -1.60 -34.80
C ASP A 119 12.37 -3.01 -34.77
N ILE A 120 11.66 -3.99 -35.33
CA ILE A 120 12.14 -5.37 -35.48
C ILE A 120 12.27 -5.67 -36.97
N VAL A 121 13.49 -5.78 -37.46
CA VAL A 121 13.82 -6.11 -38.85
C VAL A 121 13.95 -7.62 -38.98
N THR A 122 13.15 -8.22 -39.83
CA THR A 122 13.25 -9.64 -40.17
C THR A 122 14.12 -9.81 -41.41
N ASN A 123 15.11 -10.69 -41.36
CA ASN A 123 15.89 -11.04 -42.54
C ASN A 123 15.05 -11.78 -43.60
N ASN A 124 15.63 -12.01 -44.78
CA ASN A 124 15.01 -12.86 -45.80
C ASN A 124 15.22 -14.35 -45.46
N PHE A 125 14.15 -15.14 -45.47
CA PHE A 125 14.17 -16.60 -45.33
C PHE A 125 13.03 -17.24 -46.14
N ASN A 126 13.09 -18.54 -46.41
CA ASN A 126 12.02 -19.26 -47.11
C ASN A 126 10.98 -19.79 -46.12
N LYS A 127 9.98 -18.96 -45.82
CA LYS A 127 8.89 -19.30 -44.89
C LYS A 127 8.07 -20.53 -45.32
N PRO A 128 7.60 -20.66 -46.58
CA PRO A 128 6.90 -21.87 -47.03
C PRO A 128 7.74 -23.13 -46.83
N SER A 129 9.03 -23.09 -47.19
CA SER A 129 9.90 -24.25 -47.00
C SER A 129 10.08 -24.58 -45.52
N ASN A 130 10.19 -23.59 -44.64
CA ASN A 130 10.28 -23.83 -43.20
C ASN A 130 9.01 -24.50 -42.67
N GLU A 131 7.83 -24.00 -43.04
CA GLU A 131 6.53 -24.53 -42.63
C GLU A 131 6.30 -25.94 -43.19
N ASP A 132 6.70 -26.22 -44.45
CA ASP A 132 6.66 -27.56 -45.07
C ASP A 132 7.51 -28.59 -44.30
N HIS A 133 8.58 -28.14 -43.64
CA HIS A 133 9.43 -28.98 -42.77
C HIS A 133 8.98 -28.98 -41.30
N GLY A 134 7.82 -28.39 -41.00
CA GLY A 134 7.30 -28.24 -39.64
C GLY A 134 8.26 -27.42 -38.78
N TRP A 135 8.78 -26.30 -39.28
CA TRP A 135 9.63 -25.37 -38.54
C TRP A 135 9.03 -23.97 -38.61
N PHE A 136 8.38 -23.54 -37.54
CA PHE A 136 7.57 -22.33 -37.52
C PHE A 136 8.31 -21.20 -36.83
N ALA A 137 8.55 -20.11 -37.57
CA ALA A 137 9.14 -18.89 -37.03
C ALA A 137 8.11 -18.10 -36.21
N ASN A 138 8.55 -17.47 -35.12
CA ASN A 138 7.74 -16.56 -34.31
C ASN A 138 8.54 -15.34 -33.83
N GLN A 139 7.84 -14.24 -33.63
CA GLN A 139 8.33 -13.00 -33.02
C GLN A 139 7.39 -12.57 -31.90
N SER A 140 7.94 -11.96 -30.86
CA SER A 140 7.16 -11.47 -29.73
C SER A 140 7.58 -10.06 -29.30
N PHE A 141 6.62 -9.27 -28.85
CA PHE A 141 6.83 -7.97 -28.22
C PHE A 141 5.90 -7.78 -27.01
N GLY A 142 6.46 -7.31 -25.90
CA GLY A 142 5.69 -7.16 -24.67
C GLY A 142 6.50 -6.59 -23.50
N ILE A 143 6.01 -6.86 -22.30
CA ILE A 143 6.63 -6.48 -21.03
C ILE A 143 7.17 -7.71 -20.35
N GLN A 144 8.45 -7.68 -20.02
CA GLN A 144 9.07 -8.70 -19.19
C GLN A 144 8.76 -8.42 -17.72
N THR A 145 8.21 -9.40 -17.02
CA THR A 145 7.96 -9.36 -15.59
C THR A 145 8.85 -10.38 -14.88
N ALA A 146 8.97 -10.27 -13.54
CA ALA A 146 9.66 -11.29 -12.75
C ALA A 146 8.94 -12.65 -12.79
N ALA A 147 7.64 -12.66 -13.05
CA ALA A 147 6.79 -13.85 -13.10
C ALA A 147 6.55 -14.37 -14.53
N GLY A 148 7.27 -13.84 -15.53
CA GLY A 148 7.15 -14.25 -16.92
C GLY A 148 6.90 -13.06 -17.86
N TYR A 149 6.01 -13.22 -18.82
CA TYR A 149 5.84 -12.30 -19.95
C TYR A 149 4.37 -11.97 -20.18
N ILE A 150 4.09 -10.69 -20.45
CA ILE A 150 2.79 -10.24 -20.94
C ILE A 150 3.01 -9.50 -22.25
N GLY A 151 2.36 -9.92 -23.34
CA GLY A 151 2.62 -9.32 -24.64
C GLY A 151 1.88 -9.99 -25.77
N MET A 152 2.45 -9.86 -26.96
CA MET A 152 1.94 -10.49 -28.16
C MET A 152 3.00 -11.34 -28.84
N THR A 153 2.53 -12.31 -29.63
CA THR A 153 3.35 -13.17 -30.49
C THR A 153 2.69 -13.32 -31.85
N TRP A 154 3.49 -13.37 -32.91
CA TRP A 154 3.02 -13.53 -34.29
C TRP A 154 4.04 -14.32 -35.12
N SER A 155 3.61 -14.81 -36.29
CA SER A 155 4.51 -15.37 -37.29
C SER A 155 5.08 -14.25 -38.17
N PRO A 156 6.42 -14.06 -38.24
CA PRO A 156 7.02 -13.01 -39.04
C PRO A 156 6.95 -13.32 -40.54
N ASP A 157 7.00 -12.28 -41.36
CA ASP A 157 7.12 -12.41 -42.81
C ASP A 157 8.56 -12.07 -43.26
N PRO A 158 9.14 -12.83 -44.20
CA PRO A 158 10.50 -12.61 -44.69
C PRO A 158 10.73 -11.18 -45.21
N GLY A 159 11.82 -10.55 -44.78
CA GLY A 159 12.22 -9.22 -45.25
C GLY A 159 11.36 -8.06 -44.73
N VAL A 160 10.39 -8.33 -43.84
CA VAL A 160 9.48 -7.31 -43.31
C VAL A 160 10.04 -6.72 -42.02
N THR A 161 10.02 -5.39 -41.94
CA THR A 161 10.26 -4.65 -40.70
C THR A 161 8.93 -4.35 -40.01
N ARG A 162 8.81 -4.73 -38.74
CA ARG A 162 7.68 -4.37 -37.88
C ARG A 162 8.05 -3.16 -37.05
N HIS A 163 7.22 -2.12 -37.16
CA HIS A 163 7.31 -0.89 -36.37
C HIS A 163 6.30 -0.97 -35.22
N ILE A 164 6.80 -1.02 -33.99
CA ILE A 164 5.97 -1.21 -32.81
C ILE A 164 5.96 0.10 -32.04
N GLN A 165 4.76 0.69 -31.87
CA GLN A 165 4.58 1.84 -30.99
C GLN A 165 4.01 1.35 -29.66
N PRO A 166 4.82 1.22 -28.60
CA PRO A 166 4.32 0.67 -27.35
C PRO A 166 3.26 1.60 -26.75
N LYS A 167 2.14 1.03 -26.33
CA LYS A 167 1.11 1.73 -25.59
C LYS A 167 1.05 1.16 -24.18
N PHE A 168 1.02 2.04 -23.19
CA PHE A 168 0.75 1.64 -21.81
C PHE A 168 -0.75 1.48 -21.61
N SER A 169 -1.26 0.33 -22.02
CA SER A 169 -2.66 -0.02 -21.86
C SER A 169 -2.84 -1.53 -21.74
N PHE A 170 -3.78 -1.95 -20.92
CA PHE A 170 -3.97 -3.34 -20.54
C PHE A 170 -5.43 -3.75 -20.61
N TYR A 171 -5.64 -5.04 -20.83
CA TYR A 171 -6.92 -5.69 -20.64
C TYR A 171 -6.86 -6.60 -19.42
N VAL A 172 -7.79 -6.42 -18.50
CA VAL A 172 -8.07 -7.42 -17.45
C VAL A 172 -9.33 -8.17 -17.84
N SER A 173 -9.20 -9.47 -18.05
CA SER A 173 -10.29 -10.35 -18.45
C SER A 173 -10.44 -11.52 -17.48
N THR A 174 -11.59 -12.18 -17.52
CA THR A 174 -11.80 -13.47 -16.85
C THR A 174 -12.18 -14.52 -17.87
N GLY A 175 -11.67 -15.73 -17.71
CA GLY A 175 -11.92 -16.83 -18.64
C GLY A 175 -10.97 -17.99 -18.42
N ASP A 176 -11.20 -19.05 -19.19
CA ASP A 176 -10.39 -20.26 -19.21
C ASP A 176 -9.23 -20.07 -20.19
N PHE A 177 -8.28 -19.20 -19.82
CA PHE A 177 -7.01 -19.07 -20.50
C PHE A 177 -5.97 -19.95 -19.80
N ASP A 178 -4.90 -20.28 -20.52
CA ASP A 178 -3.78 -21.08 -20.00
C ASP A 178 -2.48 -20.27 -20.01
N TYR A 179 -1.59 -20.57 -19.06
CA TYR A 179 -0.31 -19.91 -18.94
C TYR A 179 0.55 -20.10 -20.17
N ASN A 180 1.03 -18.99 -20.75
CA ASN A 180 1.88 -18.98 -21.94
C ASN A 180 1.24 -19.60 -23.20
N THR A 181 -0.08 -19.77 -23.22
CA THR A 181 -0.83 -20.20 -24.40
C THR A 181 -1.28 -18.99 -25.21
N LEU A 182 -1.23 -19.11 -26.54
CA LEU A 182 -1.67 -18.05 -27.44
C LEU A 182 -3.21 -17.94 -27.43
N ALA A 183 -3.70 -16.76 -27.08
CA ALA A 183 -5.13 -16.43 -27.12
C ALA A 183 -5.41 -15.43 -28.25
N GLN A 184 -6.57 -15.54 -28.89
CA GLN A 184 -7.02 -14.56 -29.88
C GLN A 184 -7.33 -13.23 -29.20
N TRP A 185 -6.92 -12.11 -29.81
CA TRP A 185 -7.15 -10.78 -29.23
C TRP A 185 -8.63 -10.47 -29.03
N THR A 186 -9.48 -10.93 -29.97
CA THR A 186 -10.93 -10.75 -29.89
C THR A 186 -11.51 -11.42 -28.66
N ASP A 187 -10.99 -12.58 -28.26
CA ASP A 187 -11.49 -13.33 -27.11
C ASP A 187 -11.09 -12.66 -25.80
N VAL A 188 -9.89 -12.07 -25.79
CA VAL A 188 -9.37 -11.33 -24.64
C VAL A 188 -10.06 -9.97 -24.47
N SER A 189 -10.33 -9.24 -25.55
CA SER A 189 -10.79 -7.84 -25.48
C SER A 189 -12.30 -7.66 -25.38
N THR A 190 -13.12 -8.63 -25.80
CA THR A 190 -14.58 -8.45 -25.95
C THR A 190 -15.32 -8.22 -24.63
N LYS A 191 -14.86 -8.81 -23.52
CA LYS A 191 -15.45 -8.65 -22.18
C LYS A 191 -14.38 -8.40 -21.13
N ALA A 192 -13.56 -7.39 -21.35
CA ALA A 192 -12.48 -7.02 -20.45
C ALA A 192 -12.63 -5.60 -19.92
N ALA A 193 -12.01 -5.36 -18.76
CA ALA A 193 -11.70 -4.02 -18.30
C ALA A 193 -10.50 -3.47 -19.07
N GLU A 194 -10.68 -2.36 -19.76
CA GLU A 194 -9.58 -1.61 -20.38
C GLU A 194 -8.97 -0.64 -19.37
N ILE A 195 -7.64 -0.68 -19.27
CA ILE A 195 -6.87 0.11 -18.31
C ILE A 195 -5.82 0.90 -19.07
N THR A 196 -6.06 2.19 -19.20
CA THR A 196 -5.15 3.16 -19.80
C THR A 196 -4.43 3.96 -18.72
N LEU A 197 -3.36 4.67 -19.10
CA LEU A 197 -2.52 5.42 -18.15
C LEU A 197 -3.31 6.45 -17.31
N ASP A 198 -4.34 7.08 -17.89
CA ASP A 198 -5.23 8.04 -17.18
C ASP A 198 -6.05 7.40 -16.05
N LYS A 199 -6.15 6.06 -16.01
CA LYS A 199 -6.82 5.33 -14.93
C LYS A 199 -5.95 5.16 -13.70
N PHE A 200 -4.69 5.57 -13.72
CA PHE A 200 -3.80 5.46 -12.57
C PHE A 200 -3.75 6.77 -11.77
N SER A 201 -3.88 6.64 -10.45
CA SER A 201 -3.57 7.70 -9.48
C SER A 201 -2.44 7.23 -8.58
N GLN A 202 -1.35 7.99 -8.54
CA GLN A 202 -0.12 7.63 -7.81
C GLN A 202 0.38 6.21 -8.15
N PHE A 203 0.39 5.85 -9.43
CA PHE A 203 0.76 4.52 -9.94
C PHE A 203 -0.17 3.36 -9.51
N ASN A 204 -1.37 3.65 -9.00
CA ASN A 204 -2.36 2.64 -8.60
C ASN A 204 -3.69 2.84 -9.34
N CYS A 205 -4.32 1.73 -9.73
CA CYS A 205 -5.72 1.70 -10.18
C CYS A 205 -6.43 0.47 -9.63
N THR A 206 -7.76 0.48 -9.64
CA THR A 206 -8.59 -0.64 -9.16
C THR A 206 -9.55 -1.07 -10.25
N VAL A 207 -9.55 -2.36 -10.53
CA VAL A 207 -10.46 -3.02 -11.45
C VAL A 207 -11.42 -3.86 -10.62
N THR A 208 -12.72 -3.60 -10.78
CA THR A 208 -13.77 -4.34 -10.08
C THR A 208 -14.65 -5.05 -11.10
N LEU A 209 -14.75 -6.38 -10.98
CA LEU A 209 -15.79 -7.17 -11.61
C LEU A 209 -17.02 -7.14 -10.70
N THR A 210 -18.13 -6.58 -11.21
CA THR A 210 -19.35 -6.39 -10.44
C THR A 210 -20.15 -7.69 -10.28
N GLU A 211 -21.18 -7.65 -9.44
CA GLU A 211 -22.14 -8.75 -9.26
C GLU A 211 -22.87 -9.13 -10.55
N THR A 212 -23.06 -8.16 -11.46
CA THR A 212 -23.71 -8.35 -12.77
C THR A 212 -22.75 -8.89 -13.85
N GLY A 213 -21.45 -8.99 -13.55
CA GLY A 213 -20.43 -9.38 -14.53
C GLY A 213 -19.91 -8.22 -15.38
N ASP A 214 -20.23 -6.98 -15.02
CA ASP A 214 -19.70 -5.78 -15.66
C ASP A 214 -18.35 -5.37 -15.06
N TRP A 215 -17.61 -4.55 -15.81
CA TRP A 215 -16.30 -4.06 -15.40
C TRP A 215 -16.36 -2.58 -15.01
N THR A 216 -15.70 -2.24 -13.90
CA THR A 216 -15.48 -0.85 -13.51
C THR A 216 -14.00 -0.64 -13.16
N VAL A 217 -13.44 0.47 -13.63
CA VAL A 217 -12.04 0.84 -13.37
C VAL A 217 -12.01 2.20 -12.69
N THR A 218 -11.46 2.24 -11.49
CA THR A 218 -11.34 3.46 -10.68
C THR A 218 -9.88 3.80 -10.42
N PRO A 219 -9.49 5.09 -10.50
CA PRO A 219 -8.14 5.50 -10.13
C PRO A 219 -7.85 5.30 -8.64
N GLY A 220 -6.63 4.87 -8.33
CA GLY A 220 -6.16 4.65 -6.96
C GLY A 220 -6.39 3.23 -6.44
N LYS A 221 -6.12 3.05 -5.15
CA LYS A 221 -6.30 1.78 -4.44
C LYS A 221 -7.78 1.54 -4.13
N PRO A 222 -8.22 0.27 -3.94
CA PRO A 222 -9.60 0.01 -3.56
C PRO A 222 -9.88 0.68 -2.23
N ALA A 223 -11.07 1.29 -2.11
CA ALA A 223 -11.57 1.77 -0.84
C ALA A 223 -11.66 0.57 0.11
N VAL A 224 -10.74 0.49 1.06
CA VAL A 224 -10.89 -0.42 2.18
C VAL A 224 -11.94 0.22 3.06
N SER A 225 -12.98 -0.55 3.38
CA SER A 225 -13.82 -0.26 4.53
C SER A 225 -12.92 -0.36 5.76
N VAL A 226 -12.20 0.72 6.06
CA VAL A 226 -11.60 0.89 7.38
C VAL A 226 -12.81 1.14 8.26
N ALA A 227 -13.04 0.24 9.21
CA ALA A 227 -14.17 0.37 10.09
C ALA A 227 -14.17 1.77 10.74
N ASP A 228 -15.33 2.42 10.77
CA ASP A 228 -15.46 3.83 11.16
C ASP A 228 -14.85 4.10 12.54
N ASP A 229 -14.86 3.10 13.42
CA ASP A 229 -14.22 3.13 14.74
C ASP A 229 -12.70 3.32 14.67
N VAL A 230 -12.01 2.69 13.72
CA VAL A 230 -10.57 2.86 13.50
C VAL A 230 -10.25 4.24 12.95
N VAL A 231 -11.03 4.75 11.99
CA VAL A 231 -10.86 6.11 11.47
C VAL A 231 -11.12 7.13 12.57
N HIS A 232 -12.20 6.97 13.34
CA HIS A 232 -12.50 7.82 14.49
C HIS A 232 -11.41 7.76 15.56
N ALA A 233 -10.88 6.57 15.87
CA ALA A 233 -9.77 6.43 16.82
C ALA A 233 -8.51 7.18 16.34
N LEU A 234 -8.18 7.10 15.05
CA LEU A 234 -7.04 7.80 14.46
C LEU A 234 -7.24 9.32 14.50
N VAL A 235 -8.42 9.81 14.10
CA VAL A 235 -8.77 11.24 14.15
C VAL A 235 -8.73 11.75 15.59
N ASN A 236 -9.28 11.01 16.54
CA ASN A 236 -9.26 11.37 17.96
C ASN A 236 -7.84 11.40 18.53
N SER A 237 -6.99 10.45 18.13
CA SER A 237 -5.56 10.43 18.47
C SER A 237 -4.86 11.68 17.94
N HIS A 238 -5.11 12.05 16.69
CA HIS A 238 -4.51 13.23 16.07
C HIS A 238 -4.99 14.53 16.73
N LEU A 239 -6.29 14.65 17.02
CA LEU A 239 -6.85 15.77 17.78
C LEU A 239 -6.21 15.89 19.18
N SER A 240 -5.95 14.77 19.84
CA SER A 240 -5.28 14.75 21.15
C SER A 240 -3.84 15.23 21.06
N LEU A 241 -3.11 14.85 20.00
CA LEU A 241 -1.77 15.37 19.71
C LEU A 241 -1.79 16.88 19.45
N CYS A 242 -2.75 17.38 18.67
CA CYS A 242 -2.90 18.82 18.43
C CYS A 242 -3.18 19.57 19.74
N LYS A 243 -4.05 19.06 20.62
CA LYS A 243 -4.32 19.65 21.93
C LYS A 243 -3.10 19.62 22.84
N ALA A 244 -2.33 18.53 22.84
CA ALA A 244 -1.08 18.47 23.59
C ALA A 244 -0.07 19.51 23.10
N HIS A 245 0.00 19.72 21.78
CA HIS A 245 0.84 20.75 21.17
C HIS A 245 0.34 22.17 21.50
N GLU A 246 -0.97 22.40 21.46
CA GLU A 246 -1.60 23.66 21.89
C GLU A 246 -1.29 23.96 23.36
N ASN A 247 -1.39 22.96 24.24
CA ASN A 247 -1.02 23.10 25.65
C ASN A 247 0.47 23.41 25.84
N LEU A 248 1.35 22.79 25.04
CA LEU A 248 2.77 23.11 25.04
C LEU A 248 3.01 24.56 24.59
N LEU A 249 2.35 25.01 23.52
CA LEU A 249 2.44 26.39 23.05
C LEU A 249 1.92 27.36 24.11
N ALA A 250 0.78 27.06 24.74
CA ALA A 250 0.23 27.85 25.83
C ALA A 250 1.20 27.92 27.02
N LEU A 251 1.88 26.84 27.39
CA LEU A 251 2.93 26.85 28.41
C LEU A 251 4.11 27.76 28.00
N THR A 252 4.52 27.74 26.74
CA THR A 252 5.61 28.61 26.24
C THR A 252 5.21 30.07 26.00
N GLN A 253 3.91 30.38 25.91
CA GLN A 253 3.39 31.74 25.71
C GLN A 253 2.92 32.39 27.00
N SER A 254 2.39 31.60 27.94
CA SER A 254 2.03 32.05 29.29
C SER A 254 3.23 32.18 30.23
N ALA A 255 4.35 31.53 29.90
CA ALA A 255 5.65 31.83 30.47
C ALA A 255 6.43 32.71 29.49
N PRO A 256 6.77 33.98 29.81
CA PRO A 256 7.82 34.64 29.05
C PRO A 256 9.08 33.75 29.14
N LEU A 257 9.73 33.49 28.00
CA LEU A 257 11.08 32.92 27.92
C LEU A 257 12.13 33.92 28.47
N GLN A 258 11.84 34.58 29.58
CA GLN A 258 12.81 35.25 30.41
C GLN A 258 13.28 34.21 31.41
N GLN A 259 14.49 33.71 31.15
CA GLN A 259 15.41 33.13 32.13
C GLN A 259 14.78 32.16 33.15
N LEU A 260 15.23 30.90 33.07
CA LEU A 260 15.38 30.02 34.23
C LEU A 260 16.24 30.70 35.33
N GLN A 261 15.71 31.74 35.97
CA GLN A 261 16.17 32.27 37.24
C GLN A 261 15.15 31.79 38.26
N LEU A 262 15.52 30.71 38.95
CA LEU A 262 14.97 30.37 40.24
C LEU A 262 15.25 31.55 41.19
N GLU A 263 14.30 32.45 41.33
CA GLU A 263 14.20 33.31 42.51
C GLU A 263 12.74 33.37 42.96
N GLY A 264 12.43 32.65 44.04
CA GLY A 264 11.74 33.32 45.13
C GLY A 264 10.47 32.74 45.74
N ASP A 265 9.95 31.58 45.32
CA ASP A 265 8.98 30.85 46.15
C ASP A 265 9.58 29.53 46.62
N PRO A 266 9.66 29.28 47.94
CA PRO A 266 10.25 28.06 48.46
C PRO A 266 9.38 26.88 48.07
N THR A 267 9.82 26.10 47.08
CA THR A 267 9.25 24.79 46.78
C THR A 267 9.77 23.79 47.79
N PHE A 268 8.86 23.00 48.37
CA PHE A 268 9.22 21.98 49.34
C PHE A 268 8.87 20.60 48.81
N LEU A 269 9.84 19.69 48.86
CA LEU A 269 9.66 18.31 48.44
C LEU A 269 9.33 17.45 49.66
N ASP A 270 8.29 16.65 49.55
CA ASP A 270 7.91 15.66 50.56
C ASP A 270 7.40 14.39 49.88
N SER A 271 6.86 13.46 50.67
CA SER A 271 6.22 12.26 50.16
C SER A 271 4.89 12.01 50.85
N VAL A 272 4.00 11.34 50.11
CA VAL A 272 2.72 10.86 50.64
C VAL A 272 2.98 9.84 51.74
N SER A 273 2.56 10.11 52.97
CA SER A 273 2.63 9.12 54.06
C SER A 273 1.33 8.31 54.16
N SER A 274 0.19 8.96 54.04
CA SER A 274 -1.13 8.32 53.96
C SER A 274 -2.18 9.28 53.41
N VAL A 275 -3.26 8.74 52.83
CA VAL A 275 -4.42 9.52 52.37
C VAL A 275 -5.70 8.89 52.90
N VAL A 276 -6.58 9.73 53.45
CA VAL A 276 -7.94 9.37 53.84
C VAL A 276 -8.89 10.15 52.94
N TRP A 277 -9.65 9.46 52.11
CA TRP A 277 -10.66 10.08 51.27
C TRP A 277 -11.89 10.43 52.11
N GLN A 278 -12.45 11.63 51.90
CA GLN A 278 -13.76 11.95 52.45
C GLN A 278 -14.79 11.28 51.53
N ASP A 279 -15.53 10.31 52.07
CA ASP A 279 -16.54 9.58 51.29
C ASP A 279 -17.56 10.55 50.69
N ASN A 280 -17.53 10.69 49.36
CA ASN A 280 -18.72 11.04 48.58
C ASN A 280 -19.50 9.73 48.28
N ALA A 281 -19.66 8.87 49.28
CA ALA A 281 -20.46 7.67 49.17
C ALA A 281 -21.93 8.05 49.05
N VAL A 282 -22.39 8.30 47.82
CA VAL A 282 -23.74 7.94 47.44
C VAL A 282 -23.66 6.49 46.94
N ASP A 283 -23.94 5.56 47.85
CA ASP A 283 -24.26 4.15 47.58
C ASP A 283 -23.26 3.33 46.74
N GLY A 284 -22.02 3.17 47.20
CA GLY A 284 -21.19 2.00 46.85
C GLY A 284 -20.84 1.81 45.36
N VAL A 285 -21.16 2.77 44.50
CA VAL A 285 -20.82 2.76 43.07
C VAL A 285 -19.88 3.94 42.83
N VAL A 286 -18.59 3.63 42.69
CA VAL A 286 -17.63 4.56 42.08
C VAL A 286 -18.13 4.83 40.67
N ARG A 287 -18.77 5.99 40.44
CA ARG A 287 -19.13 6.45 39.10
C ARG A 287 -17.83 6.68 38.35
N SER A 288 -17.43 5.71 37.54
CA SER A 288 -16.14 5.65 36.85
C SER A 288 -16.00 6.65 35.69
N ASP A 289 -17.08 7.29 35.24
CA ASP A 289 -17.10 7.95 33.92
C ASP A 289 -17.82 9.31 33.89
N MET A 290 -17.63 10.18 34.88
CA MET A 290 -18.07 11.58 34.76
C MET A 290 -16.89 12.49 34.43
N ALA A 291 -16.99 13.20 33.31
CA ALA A 291 -16.12 14.33 32.99
C ALA A 291 -16.32 15.40 34.09
N ASN A 292 -15.23 15.80 34.74
CA ASN A 292 -15.14 16.60 35.97
C ASN A 292 -15.34 15.79 37.26
N THR A 293 -14.25 15.18 37.72
CA THR A 293 -14.21 14.53 39.03
C THR A 293 -13.95 15.57 40.11
N PHE A 294 -14.82 15.58 41.13
CA PHE A 294 -14.59 16.31 42.37
C PHE A 294 -14.19 15.33 43.47
N LEU A 295 -12.94 15.40 43.92
CA LEU A 295 -12.45 14.61 45.05
C LEU A 295 -12.05 15.51 46.20
N LYS A 296 -12.30 15.03 47.42
CA LYS A 296 -11.83 15.62 48.66
C LYS A 296 -11.17 14.56 49.50
N GLY A 297 -10.06 14.91 50.12
CA GLY A 297 -9.33 13.99 50.97
C GLY A 297 -8.50 14.73 52.01
N ARG A 298 -8.02 13.97 52.98
CA ARG A 298 -7.01 14.39 53.94
C ARG A 298 -5.72 13.65 53.63
N LEU A 299 -4.68 14.40 53.34
CA LEU A 299 -3.34 13.91 53.05
C LEU A 299 -2.48 14.09 54.30
N SER A 300 -1.75 13.04 54.67
CA SER A 300 -0.64 13.12 55.62
C SER A 300 0.68 13.06 54.86
N VAL A 301 1.66 13.84 55.29
CA VAL A 301 3.00 13.88 54.67
C VAL A 301 4.11 13.65 55.69
N GLY A 302 5.30 13.32 55.18
CA GLY A 302 6.43 12.89 56.00
C GLY A 302 7.08 14.00 56.83
N SER A 303 7.17 15.25 56.35
CA SER A 303 8.09 16.23 56.94
C SER A 303 7.73 17.72 56.81
N ALA A 304 6.69 18.11 56.06
CA ALA A 304 6.38 19.52 55.83
C ALA A 304 6.02 20.31 57.12
N LEU A 305 6.78 21.39 57.38
CA LEU A 305 6.52 22.41 58.41
C LEU A 305 5.56 23.47 57.86
N MET A 306 4.52 23.80 58.61
CA MET A 306 3.41 24.61 58.10
C MET A 306 3.60 26.12 58.35
N ALA A 307 3.63 26.90 57.26
CA ALA A 307 2.85 28.13 57.06
C ALA A 307 2.99 28.66 55.62
N GLY A 308 1.91 28.63 54.83
CA GLY A 308 1.79 29.44 53.61
C GLY A 308 1.71 28.73 52.25
N PHE A 309 1.44 27.42 52.15
CA PHE A 309 1.22 26.75 50.86
C PHE A 309 -0.24 26.82 50.39
N THR A 310 -0.49 27.04 49.10
CA THR A 310 -1.85 27.09 48.51
C THR A 310 -2.20 25.84 47.69
N PHE A 311 -1.21 25.14 47.13
CA PHE A 311 -1.43 23.91 46.36
C PHE A 311 -0.22 22.96 46.41
N PHE A 312 -0.42 21.72 45.99
CA PHE A 312 0.66 20.77 45.74
C PHE A 312 0.50 20.08 44.38
N LEU A 313 1.62 19.56 43.87
CA LEU A 313 1.69 18.73 42.67
C LEU A 313 2.00 17.28 43.05
N LEU A 314 1.26 16.34 42.45
CA LEU A 314 1.53 14.91 42.49
C LEU A 314 1.49 14.37 41.05
N SER A 315 2.62 13.91 40.54
CA SER A 315 2.76 13.40 39.17
C SER A 315 2.18 14.36 38.10
N GLY A 316 2.42 15.67 38.29
CA GLY A 316 1.95 16.74 37.41
C GLY A 316 0.47 17.13 37.57
N VAL A 317 -0.25 16.55 38.54
CA VAL A 317 -1.64 16.91 38.86
C VAL A 317 -1.67 17.88 40.03
N ARG A 318 -2.41 18.99 39.89
CA ARG A 318 -2.55 20.04 40.90
C ARG A 318 -3.74 19.78 41.84
N PHE A 319 -3.49 19.96 43.13
CA PHE A 319 -4.47 19.83 44.21
C PHE A 319 -4.44 21.10 45.07
N ASN A 320 -5.59 21.68 45.40
CA ASN A 320 -5.60 22.87 46.25
C ASN A 320 -5.74 22.48 47.72
N ILE A 321 -5.02 23.19 48.59
CA ILE A 321 -5.06 22.98 50.03
C ILE A 321 -6.17 23.84 50.64
N LYS A 322 -7.08 23.23 51.40
CA LYS A 322 -8.21 23.91 52.07
C LYS A 322 -7.95 24.27 53.52
N GLY A 323 -7.03 23.55 54.16
CA GLY A 323 -6.69 23.74 55.56
C GLY A 323 -5.73 22.67 56.02
N SER A 324 -5.16 22.85 57.21
CA SER A 324 -4.18 21.93 57.77
C SER A 324 -4.22 21.92 59.28
N THR A 325 -3.87 20.76 59.85
CA THR A 325 -3.86 20.51 61.29
C THR A 325 -2.54 19.85 61.69
N GLN A 326 -2.03 20.19 62.88
CA GLN A 326 -0.85 19.57 63.47
C GLN A 326 -1.22 18.88 64.78
N GLN A 327 -1.34 17.55 64.73
CA GLN A 327 -1.19 16.70 65.91
C GLN A 327 -0.26 15.54 65.52
N GLY A 328 1.04 15.68 65.80
CA GLY A 328 2.07 14.64 65.60
C GLY A 328 2.58 14.48 64.16
N SER A 329 1.71 14.50 63.15
CA SER A 329 2.05 14.48 61.71
C SER A 329 1.34 15.62 60.99
N PHE A 330 1.95 16.22 59.97
CA PHE A 330 1.26 17.24 59.16
C PHE A 330 0.15 16.59 58.34
N GLN A 331 -1.07 17.10 58.53
CA GLN A 331 -2.24 16.69 57.74
C GLN A 331 -2.85 17.90 57.06
N CYS A 332 -3.09 17.82 55.75
CA CYS A 332 -3.80 18.84 54.99
C CYS A 332 -5.05 18.29 54.31
N GLU A 333 -6.12 19.08 54.31
CA GLU A 333 -7.29 18.80 53.51
C GLU A 333 -7.10 19.39 52.11
N PHE A 334 -7.46 18.61 51.09
CA PHE A 334 -7.29 19.01 49.70
C PHE A 334 -8.56 18.78 48.88
N ASP A 335 -8.71 19.56 47.82
CA ASP A 335 -9.68 19.29 46.76
C ASP A 335 -9.01 19.14 45.39
N TYR A 336 -9.62 18.27 44.58
CA TYR A 336 -9.33 18.13 43.16
C TYR A 336 -10.60 18.38 42.39
N ALA A 337 -10.51 19.25 41.38
CA ALA A 337 -11.53 19.48 40.38
C ALA A 337 -10.84 19.44 39.02
N GLY A 338 -11.01 18.35 38.28
CA GLY A 338 -10.35 18.19 37.00
C GLY A 338 -10.88 17.02 36.17
N ASP A 339 -10.20 16.76 35.06
CA ASP A 339 -10.61 15.87 33.98
C ASP A 339 -10.23 14.40 34.20
N ARG A 340 -9.34 14.09 35.15
CA ARG A 340 -8.96 12.70 35.47
C ARG A 340 -10.06 12.00 36.25
N SER A 341 -10.25 10.70 35.98
CA SER A 341 -11.22 9.88 36.71
C SER A 341 -10.83 9.72 38.18
N ALA A 342 -11.82 9.48 39.04
CA ALA A 342 -11.59 9.27 40.47
C ALA A 342 -10.57 8.17 40.75
N LYS A 343 -10.67 7.05 40.02
CA LYS A 343 -9.75 5.92 40.12
C LYS A 343 -8.32 6.30 39.72
N ALA A 344 -8.16 6.98 38.59
CA ALA A 344 -6.84 7.41 38.12
C ALA A 344 -6.18 8.39 39.09
N VAL A 345 -6.94 9.24 39.79
CA VAL A 345 -6.40 10.12 40.83
C VAL A 345 -6.02 9.33 42.09
N GLN A 346 -6.87 8.40 42.54
CA GLN A 346 -6.59 7.55 43.70
C GLN A 346 -5.32 6.70 43.50
N ASP A 347 -5.11 6.17 42.30
CA ASP A 347 -3.93 5.35 41.96
C ASP A 347 -2.61 6.14 42.04
N LEU A 348 -2.65 7.49 41.98
CA LEU A 348 -1.46 8.34 42.14
C LEU A 348 -1.01 8.43 43.61
N PHE A 349 -1.92 8.31 44.57
CA PHE A 349 -1.64 8.48 46.00
C PHE A 349 -1.15 7.18 46.63
N GLN A 350 0.06 6.78 46.24
CA GLN A 350 0.77 5.65 46.84
C GLN A 350 1.69 6.13 47.97
N PRO A 351 1.84 5.39 49.08
CA PRO A 351 2.83 5.70 50.10
C PRO A 351 4.23 5.86 49.49
N GLY A 352 4.91 6.96 49.80
CA GLY A 352 6.22 7.31 49.22
C GLY A 352 6.17 8.09 47.90
N ALA A 353 5.00 8.35 47.32
CA ALA A 353 4.90 9.15 46.10
C ALA A 353 5.38 10.59 46.35
N PRO A 354 6.20 11.17 45.45
CA PRO A 354 6.79 12.49 45.65
C PRO A 354 5.74 13.60 45.52
N LEU A 355 5.82 14.56 46.42
CA LEU A 355 4.96 15.75 46.47
C LEU A 355 5.82 16.99 46.35
N GLU A 356 5.34 17.95 45.57
CA GLU A 356 5.93 19.29 45.49
C GLU A 356 4.92 20.31 45.99
N PHE A 357 5.28 21.02 47.07
CA PHE A 357 4.45 22.04 47.69
C PHE A 357 4.81 23.43 47.19
N HIS A 358 3.78 24.22 46.87
CA HIS A 358 3.91 25.57 46.33
C HIS A 358 3.06 26.57 47.12
N LYS A 359 3.61 27.77 47.28
CA LYS A 359 2.95 28.90 47.91
C LYS A 359 1.83 29.46 47.05
#